data_AF-A0A293MY11-F1
#
_entry.id   AF-A0A293MY11-F1
#
_cell.length_a   1.000
_cell.length_b   1.000
_cell.length_c   1.000
_cell.angle_alpha   90.00
_cell.angle_beta   90.00
_cell.angle_gamma   90.00
#
_symmetry.space_group_name_H-M   'P 1'
#
loop_
_entity.id
_entity.type
_entity.pdbx_description
1 polymer ?
#
loop_
_entity_poly.entity_id
_entity_poly.type
_entity_poly.pdbx_seq_one_letter_code
_entity_poly.pdbx_strand_id
1 'polypeptide(L)'
;MLFRCLIICTYLSVICSATSKRKLDARADPYCDGASSDCGLCYVRAVGSNDTLHHFWSTRGAPTLFTLITGPEGVLTEINWDQIRERNFTSSAFKFSEPSRLAYALVLSKIWESSKDTNATAINLSKLTWEGVSGCSGNGSLETADFTANHSTLNDDNHYFSENGSIHLTMVASEKWNHEERPPGLVRDANSCEVQLQLVKLNPRLTNESHWNVEVTLVGGWAKNHPPRFIVETTIDDQHAPGTFERVALLSEEQYAMWRPVVYGDEDHKMTLSGITRSGNVDFASNAWRLSDTLKAWVAESKAPEAASLPLSLASTKSLCNSWSATVGLGDLPSEGLPSGALLAALSVAAMFLALAVVTLLCMLLPKKIRSNDDEALLVA
;
A
#
# COMPACT_ATOMS: atom_id res chain seq x y z
N MET A 1 -9.50 44.71 -11.24
CA MET A 1 -8.48 44.24 -10.27
C MET A 1 -8.87 42.90 -9.65
N LEU A 2 -10.08 42.76 -9.07
CA LEU A 2 -10.62 41.50 -8.52
C LEU A 2 -10.58 40.31 -9.49
N PHE A 3 -10.94 40.50 -10.76
CA PHE A 3 -10.91 39.43 -11.77
C PHE A 3 -9.49 38.91 -12.08
N ARG A 4 -8.48 39.79 -12.03
CA ARG A 4 -7.07 39.39 -12.20
C ARG A 4 -6.53 38.67 -10.97
N CYS A 5 -6.92 39.06 -9.75
CA CYS A 5 -6.59 38.30 -8.54
C CYS A 5 -7.23 36.91 -8.53
N LEU A 6 -8.46 36.76 -9.00
CA LEU A 6 -9.15 35.47 -9.04
C LEU A 6 -8.47 34.49 -10.02
N ILE A 7 -8.02 34.98 -11.18
CA ILE A 7 -7.26 34.19 -12.17
C ILE A 7 -5.88 33.81 -11.62
N ILE A 8 -5.20 34.72 -10.92
CA ILE A 8 -3.88 34.43 -10.32
C ILE A 8 -4.02 33.43 -9.17
N CYS A 9 -5.04 33.54 -8.31
CA CYS A 9 -5.30 32.57 -7.24
C CYS A 9 -5.70 31.20 -7.77
N THR A 10 -6.46 31.11 -8.88
CA THR A 10 -6.80 29.82 -9.52
C THR A 10 -5.59 29.18 -10.19
N TYR A 11 -4.71 29.96 -10.82
CA TYR A 11 -3.43 29.45 -11.32
C TYR A 11 -2.51 28.96 -10.18
N LEU A 12 -2.41 29.70 -9.07
CA LEU A 12 -1.62 29.30 -7.91
C LEU A 12 -2.20 28.08 -7.17
N SER A 13 -3.53 27.92 -7.12
CA SER A 13 -4.14 26.73 -6.52
C SER A 13 -3.99 25.47 -7.37
N VAL A 14 -3.93 25.60 -8.70
CA VAL A 14 -3.67 24.48 -9.63
C VAL A 14 -2.20 24.03 -9.55
N ILE A 15 -1.27 24.92 -9.23
CA ILE A 15 0.16 24.59 -9.08
C ILE A 15 0.43 23.80 -7.78
N CYS A 16 -0.43 23.88 -6.76
CA CYS A 16 -0.18 23.31 -5.43
C CYS A 16 -0.70 21.87 -5.22
N SER A 17 -0.99 21.13 -6.29
CA SER A 17 -1.36 19.71 -6.20
C SER A 17 -0.70 18.91 -7.31
N ALA A 18 0.61 19.05 -7.45
CA ALA A 18 1.40 18.05 -8.17
C ALA A 18 1.38 16.77 -7.33
N THR A 19 0.46 15.86 -7.65
CA THR A 19 0.55 14.48 -7.16
C THR A 19 1.88 13.92 -7.65
N SER A 20 2.70 13.41 -6.72
CA SER A 20 3.98 12.78 -7.08
C SER A 20 3.69 11.67 -8.09
N LYS A 21 4.50 11.65 -9.16
CA LYS A 21 4.37 10.69 -10.26
C LYS A 21 5.72 9.99 -10.43
N ARG A 22 5.70 8.66 -10.53
CA ARG A 22 6.90 7.85 -10.75
C ARG A 22 6.74 6.92 -11.93
N LYS A 23 7.72 6.93 -12.83
CA LYS A 23 7.75 5.97 -13.94
C LYS A 23 8.12 4.59 -13.40
N LEU A 24 7.28 3.59 -13.66
CA LEU A 24 7.51 2.21 -13.23
C LEU A 24 8.24 1.40 -14.32
N ASP A 25 9.08 0.47 -13.89
CA ASP A 25 9.70 -0.58 -14.71
C ASP A 25 9.79 -1.85 -13.85
N ALA A 26 9.03 -2.89 -14.20
CA ALA A 26 8.93 -4.15 -13.48
C ALA A 26 9.60 -5.29 -14.24
N ARG A 27 10.34 -6.13 -13.51
CA ARG A 27 11.05 -7.29 -14.04
C ARG A 27 10.95 -8.44 -13.06
N ALA A 28 10.41 -9.57 -13.51
CA ALA A 28 10.53 -10.83 -12.80
C ALA A 28 11.97 -11.33 -12.85
N ASP A 29 12.48 -11.76 -11.70
CA ASP A 29 13.75 -12.46 -11.52
C ASP A 29 14.94 -11.82 -12.29
N PRO A 30 15.21 -10.50 -12.13
CA PRO A 30 16.25 -9.85 -12.89
C PRO A 30 17.62 -10.47 -12.57
N TYR A 31 18.43 -10.69 -13.60
CA TYR A 31 19.77 -11.31 -13.50
C TYR A 31 19.76 -12.79 -13.03
N CYS A 32 18.60 -13.45 -12.99
CA CYS A 32 18.51 -14.86 -12.64
C CYS A 32 18.73 -15.74 -13.89
N ASP A 33 19.78 -16.57 -13.87
CA ASP A 33 20.07 -17.53 -14.94
C ASP A 33 19.39 -18.91 -14.76
N GLY A 34 18.60 -19.08 -13.69
CA GLY A 34 17.89 -20.33 -13.35
C GLY A 34 16.46 -20.40 -13.89
N ALA A 35 15.74 -21.49 -13.56
CA ALA A 35 14.30 -21.53 -13.77
C ALA A 35 13.62 -20.45 -12.90
N SER A 36 12.58 -19.79 -13.42
CA SER A 36 11.88 -18.71 -12.69
C SER A 36 11.28 -19.16 -11.35
N SER A 37 10.90 -20.44 -11.23
CA SER A 37 10.47 -21.07 -9.97
C SER A 37 11.53 -21.00 -8.87
N ASP A 38 12.80 -20.88 -9.24
CA ASP A 38 13.92 -20.97 -8.32
C ASP A 38 14.44 -19.60 -7.88
N CYS A 39 13.86 -18.49 -8.35
CA CYS A 39 14.24 -17.12 -8.01
C CYS A 39 13.13 -16.41 -7.23
N GLY A 40 11.89 -16.37 -7.71
CA GLY A 40 10.72 -15.96 -6.90
C GLY A 40 10.76 -14.50 -6.42
N LEU A 41 11.20 -13.57 -7.29
CA LEU A 41 11.32 -12.15 -7.01
C LEU A 41 10.73 -11.30 -8.14
N CYS A 42 9.85 -10.37 -7.82
CA CYS A 42 9.52 -9.25 -8.70
C CYS A 42 10.29 -8.01 -8.25
N TYR A 43 11.02 -7.40 -9.18
CA TYR A 43 11.69 -6.13 -8.98
C TYR A 43 10.91 -5.03 -9.70
N VAL A 44 10.51 -3.98 -8.98
CA VAL A 44 9.86 -2.80 -9.56
C VAL A 44 10.69 -1.56 -9.25
N ARG A 45 11.14 -0.88 -10.30
CA ARG A 45 11.84 0.41 -10.22
C ARG A 45 10.84 1.54 -10.43
N ALA A 46 10.69 2.42 -9.45
CA ALA A 46 9.83 3.60 -9.52
C ALA A 46 10.67 4.89 -9.52
N VAL A 47 10.88 5.46 -10.70
CA VAL A 47 11.74 6.64 -10.91
C VAL A 47 10.94 7.93 -10.68
N GLY A 48 11.31 8.69 -9.65
CA GLY A 48 10.77 10.01 -9.34
C GLY A 48 11.71 11.13 -9.80
N SER A 49 11.35 12.38 -9.49
CA SER A 49 12.17 13.54 -9.87
C SER A 49 13.44 13.69 -9.02
N ASN A 50 13.44 13.20 -7.78
CA ASN A 50 14.49 13.45 -6.79
C ASN A 50 15.18 12.16 -6.29
N ASP A 51 14.57 11.01 -6.53
CA ASP A 51 14.97 9.70 -6.02
C ASP A 51 14.38 8.58 -6.87
N THR A 52 14.89 7.37 -6.67
CA THR A 52 14.32 6.14 -7.23
C THR A 52 13.97 5.19 -6.09
N LEU A 53 12.74 4.67 -6.10
CA LEU A 53 12.34 3.57 -5.22
C LEU A 53 12.59 2.24 -5.95
N HIS A 54 13.22 1.32 -5.25
CA HIS A 54 13.52 -0.03 -5.69
C HIS A 54 12.70 -0.99 -4.84
N HIS A 55 11.59 -1.49 -5.39
CA HIS A 55 10.75 -2.47 -4.71
C HIS A 55 11.18 -3.89 -5.08
N PHE A 56 11.31 -4.73 -4.07
CA PHE A 56 11.66 -6.15 -4.15
C PHE A 56 10.54 -6.93 -3.47
N TRP A 57 9.70 -7.54 -4.30
CA TRP A 57 8.57 -8.35 -3.90
C TRP A 57 8.97 -9.80 -4.01
N SER A 58 9.12 -10.48 -2.89
CA SER A 58 9.78 -11.78 -2.84
C SER A 58 9.02 -12.75 -1.98
N THR A 59 9.01 -14.02 -2.39
CA THR A 59 8.57 -15.15 -1.58
C THR A 59 9.71 -16.10 -1.24
N ARG A 60 10.97 -15.65 -1.40
CA ARG A 60 12.14 -16.38 -0.90
C ARG A 60 12.25 -16.25 0.62
N GLY A 61 12.04 -17.36 1.30
CA GLY A 61 11.83 -17.33 2.74
C GLY A 61 10.46 -16.71 3.02
N ALA A 62 10.34 -15.90 4.07
CA ALA A 62 9.09 -15.25 4.40
C ALA A 62 8.73 -14.21 3.31
N PRO A 63 7.49 -14.18 2.82
CA PRO A 63 7.03 -13.17 1.90
C PRO A 63 7.34 -11.76 2.37
N THR A 64 7.90 -10.97 1.46
CA THR A 64 8.49 -9.68 1.78
C THR A 64 8.21 -8.67 0.67
N LEU A 65 7.69 -7.52 1.08
CA LEU A 65 7.69 -6.30 0.30
C LEU A 65 8.82 -5.42 0.84
N PHE A 66 9.97 -5.41 0.17
CA PHE A 66 11.14 -4.62 0.56
C PHE A 66 11.30 -3.43 -0.38
N THR A 67 11.55 -2.24 0.14
CA THR A 67 11.81 -1.04 -0.63
C THR A 67 13.13 -0.41 -0.20
N LEU A 68 13.94 -0.03 -1.19
CA LEU A 68 15.20 0.67 -1.01
C LEU A 68 15.20 1.96 -1.84
N ILE A 69 15.81 3.01 -1.30
CA ILE A 69 15.79 4.35 -1.91
C ILE A 69 17.19 4.79 -2.27
N THR A 70 17.38 5.22 -3.51
CA THR A 70 18.62 5.79 -4.05
C THR A 70 18.39 7.21 -4.55
N GLY A 71 19.40 7.86 -5.13
CA GLY A 71 19.18 9.09 -5.87
C GLY A 71 18.47 8.87 -7.21
N PRO A 72 18.26 9.95 -7.97
CA PRO A 72 17.40 9.92 -9.16
C PRO A 72 17.95 9.01 -10.26
N GLU A 73 19.28 8.84 -10.35
CA GLU A 73 19.95 7.98 -11.34
C GLU A 73 20.31 6.59 -10.79
N GLY A 74 19.77 6.24 -9.62
CA GLY A 74 19.97 4.92 -9.01
C GLY A 74 19.37 3.79 -9.86
N VAL A 75 20.18 2.77 -10.12
CA VAL A 75 19.83 1.58 -10.89
C VAL A 75 20.39 0.35 -10.19
N LEU A 76 19.60 -0.73 -10.16
CA LEU A 76 20.06 -2.06 -9.77
C LEU A 76 20.97 -2.63 -10.87
N THR A 77 22.24 -2.84 -10.54
CA THR A 77 23.25 -3.29 -11.50
C THR A 77 23.48 -4.80 -11.47
N GLU A 78 23.25 -5.44 -10.32
CA GLU A 78 23.52 -6.86 -10.11
C GLU A 78 22.67 -7.43 -8.97
N ILE A 79 22.29 -8.70 -9.10
CA ILE A 79 21.85 -9.55 -8.00
C ILE A 79 22.73 -10.79 -7.98
N ASN A 80 23.43 -11.04 -6.87
CA ASN A 80 24.16 -12.28 -6.66
C ASN A 80 23.19 -13.40 -6.24
N TRP A 81 22.64 -14.10 -7.23
CA TRP A 81 21.66 -15.17 -7.01
C TRP A 81 22.24 -16.43 -6.37
N ASP A 82 23.51 -16.75 -6.63
CA ASP A 82 24.19 -17.88 -5.99
C ASP A 82 24.22 -17.69 -4.47
N GLN A 83 24.59 -16.48 -4.05
CA GLN A 83 24.60 -16.11 -2.65
C GLN A 83 23.22 -16.27 -1.97
N ILE A 84 22.15 -15.87 -2.66
CA ILE A 84 20.78 -15.99 -2.15
C ILE A 84 20.33 -17.46 -2.09
N ARG A 85 20.66 -18.28 -3.11
CA ARG A 85 20.34 -19.72 -3.16
C ARG A 85 21.06 -20.50 -2.06
N GLU A 86 22.35 -20.24 -1.88
CA GLU A 86 23.18 -20.88 -0.86
C GLU A 86 22.92 -20.32 0.55
N ARG A 87 22.12 -19.26 0.66
CA ARG A 87 21.82 -18.53 1.91
C ARG A 87 23.07 -18.02 2.61
N ASN A 88 24.07 -17.59 1.83
CA ASN A 88 25.34 -17.07 2.32
C ASN A 88 25.29 -15.54 2.46
N PHE A 89 24.70 -15.01 3.52
CA PHE A 89 24.49 -13.56 3.67
C PHE A 89 25.67 -12.84 4.35
N THR A 90 26.89 -13.04 3.84
CA THR A 90 28.12 -12.40 4.38
C THR A 90 28.44 -11.02 3.78
N SER A 91 27.86 -10.69 2.62
CA SER A 91 27.92 -9.37 1.97
C SER A 91 26.56 -9.05 1.31
N SER A 92 26.33 -7.80 0.86
CA SER A 92 25.06 -7.48 0.19
C SER A 92 25.00 -8.14 -1.18
N ALA A 93 23.94 -8.91 -1.43
CA ALA A 93 23.70 -9.56 -2.73
C ALA A 93 23.15 -8.58 -3.79
N PHE A 94 22.63 -7.43 -3.37
CA PHE A 94 22.12 -6.39 -4.27
C PHE A 94 23.18 -5.31 -4.45
N LYS A 95 23.49 -4.96 -5.71
CA LYS A 95 24.41 -3.86 -6.05
C LYS A 95 23.69 -2.78 -6.85
N PHE A 96 23.99 -1.54 -6.53
CA PHE A 96 23.37 -0.36 -7.12
C PHE A 96 24.44 0.61 -7.64
N SER A 97 24.07 1.41 -8.65
CA SER A 97 24.92 2.48 -9.18
C SER A 97 25.15 3.62 -8.18
N GLU A 98 24.25 3.75 -7.20
CA GLU A 98 24.30 4.77 -6.16
C GLU A 98 24.05 4.15 -4.77
N PRO A 99 24.59 4.75 -3.70
CA PRO A 99 24.33 4.29 -2.34
C PRO A 99 22.85 4.46 -1.94
N SER A 100 22.34 3.53 -1.16
CA SER A 100 21.02 3.63 -0.56
C SER A 100 20.98 4.68 0.55
N ARG A 101 19.90 5.46 0.64
CA ARG A 101 19.67 6.45 1.71
C ARG A 101 18.78 5.89 2.82
N LEU A 102 17.76 5.14 2.43
CA LEU A 102 16.76 4.56 3.31
C LEU A 102 16.33 3.22 2.74
N ALA A 103 15.95 2.30 3.63
CA ALA A 103 15.33 1.04 3.23
C ALA A 103 14.32 0.60 4.30
N TYR A 104 13.23 -0.01 3.84
CA TYR A 104 12.13 -0.44 4.68
C TYR A 104 11.42 -1.65 4.10
N ALA A 105 10.72 -2.40 4.93
CA ALA A 105 10.02 -3.59 4.46
C ALA A 105 8.79 -3.94 5.29
N LEU A 106 7.89 -4.69 4.67
CA LEU A 106 6.86 -5.46 5.34
C LEU A 106 7.11 -6.94 5.08
N VAL A 107 7.15 -7.74 6.15
CA VAL A 107 7.35 -9.19 6.12
C VAL A 107 6.13 -9.87 6.70
N LEU A 108 5.63 -10.90 6.00
CA LEU A 108 4.61 -11.81 6.52
C LEU A 108 5.32 -13.11 6.92
N SER A 109 5.46 -13.36 8.21
CA SER A 109 6.29 -14.46 8.72
C SER A 109 5.49 -15.73 9.03
N LYS A 110 4.30 -15.58 9.60
CA LYS A 110 3.48 -16.70 10.09
C LYS A 110 1.99 -16.42 9.92
N ILE A 111 1.24 -17.50 9.71
CA ILE A 111 -0.22 -17.52 9.89
C ILE A 111 -0.53 -18.43 11.07
N TRP A 112 -1.17 -17.91 12.10
CA TRP A 112 -1.60 -18.64 13.27
C TRP A 112 -3.06 -19.08 13.11
N GLU A 113 -3.31 -20.35 13.40
CA GLU A 113 -4.64 -20.83 13.75
C GLU A 113 -4.76 -20.79 15.27
N SER A 114 -5.77 -20.07 15.75
CA SER A 114 -6.03 -19.90 17.18
C SER A 114 -7.48 -20.29 17.50
N SER A 115 -7.69 -20.89 18.66
CA SER A 115 -9.00 -21.26 19.20
C SER A 115 -9.03 -20.96 20.71
N LYS A 116 -10.22 -20.82 21.29
CA LYS A 116 -10.37 -20.50 22.72
C LYS A 116 -9.82 -21.60 23.63
N ASP A 117 -9.91 -22.85 23.19
CA ASP A 117 -9.72 -24.02 24.04
C ASP A 117 -8.43 -24.80 23.74
N THR A 118 -7.64 -24.34 22.77
CA THR A 118 -6.45 -25.06 22.28
C THR A 118 -5.29 -24.11 22.01
N ASN A 119 -4.07 -24.64 22.17
CA ASN A 119 -2.86 -23.88 21.86
C ASN A 119 -2.82 -23.53 20.38
N ALA A 120 -2.43 -22.29 20.08
CA ALA A 120 -2.29 -21.83 18.72
C ALA A 120 -1.21 -22.64 17.97
N THR A 121 -1.48 -22.94 16.71
CA THR A 121 -0.55 -23.56 15.78
C THR A 121 -0.25 -22.58 14.64
N ALA A 122 0.90 -22.70 13.98
CA ALA A 122 1.31 -21.75 12.94
C ALA A 122 1.80 -22.43 11.68
N ILE A 123 1.36 -21.89 10.55
CA ILE A 123 1.98 -22.08 9.24
C ILE A 123 3.19 -21.14 9.17
N ASN A 124 4.38 -21.69 8.92
CA ASN A 124 5.57 -20.88 8.72
C ASN A 124 5.67 -20.46 7.25
N LEU A 125 5.43 -19.18 6.95
CA LEU A 125 5.40 -18.69 5.57
C LEU A 125 6.75 -18.81 4.86
N SER A 126 7.86 -18.88 5.61
CA SER A 126 9.20 -19.11 5.06
C SER A 126 9.48 -20.55 4.61
N LYS A 127 8.56 -21.46 4.90
CA LYS A 127 8.65 -22.88 4.57
C LYS A 127 7.69 -23.30 3.46
N LEU A 128 6.86 -22.37 3.00
CA LEU A 128 5.97 -22.60 1.88
C LEU A 128 6.75 -22.74 0.58
N THR A 129 6.21 -23.56 -0.31
CA THR A 129 6.68 -23.68 -1.69
C THR A 129 5.80 -22.79 -2.54
N TRP A 130 6.40 -21.73 -3.08
CA TRP A 130 5.73 -20.75 -3.90
C TRP A 130 5.91 -21.11 -5.38
N GLU A 131 4.87 -20.89 -6.15
CA GLU A 131 4.93 -20.91 -7.62
C GLU A 131 5.77 -19.73 -8.13
N GLY A 132 6.18 -19.81 -9.40
CA GLY A 132 6.91 -18.72 -10.05
C GLY A 132 6.11 -17.42 -10.10
N VAL A 133 6.81 -16.29 -10.18
CA VAL A 133 6.18 -14.96 -10.20
C VAL A 133 5.35 -14.77 -11.47
N SER A 134 4.07 -14.41 -11.31
CA SER A 134 3.20 -14.00 -12.42
C SER A 134 2.89 -12.50 -12.40
N GLY A 135 2.63 -11.90 -13.56
CA GLY A 135 2.22 -10.48 -13.70
C GLY A 135 3.36 -9.46 -13.68
N CYS A 136 4.52 -9.79 -13.11
CA CYS A 136 5.65 -8.87 -12.98
C CYS A 136 6.39 -8.61 -14.31
N SER A 137 5.80 -7.78 -15.17
CA SER A 137 6.39 -7.44 -16.45
C SER A 137 5.88 -6.10 -16.96
N GLY A 138 6.79 -5.15 -17.18
CA GLY A 138 6.50 -4.00 -18.03
C GLY A 138 6.87 -2.65 -17.45
N ASN A 139 6.22 -1.63 -18.00
CA ASN A 139 6.43 -0.21 -17.70
C ASN A 139 5.10 0.56 -17.69
N GLY A 140 4.08 -0.07 -17.10
CA GLY A 140 2.72 0.43 -17.01
C GLY A 140 2.53 1.50 -15.93
N SER A 141 1.31 2.01 -15.85
CA SER A 141 0.88 2.92 -14.79
C SER A 141 0.56 2.20 -13.48
N LEU A 142 0.45 0.87 -13.53
CA LEU A 142 0.17 -0.02 -12.42
C LEU A 142 0.98 -1.30 -12.68
N GLU A 143 1.79 -1.70 -11.71
CA GLU A 143 2.54 -2.95 -11.76
C GLU A 143 2.00 -3.89 -10.70
N THR A 144 1.83 -5.16 -11.05
CA THR A 144 1.25 -6.18 -10.18
C THR A 144 2.06 -7.47 -10.27
N ALA A 145 2.28 -8.12 -9.13
CA ALA A 145 2.84 -9.46 -9.10
C ALA A 145 2.02 -10.36 -8.19
N ASP A 146 1.70 -11.55 -8.67
CA ASP A 146 0.98 -12.56 -7.92
C ASP A 146 1.90 -13.73 -7.57
N PHE A 147 1.73 -14.24 -6.36
CA PHE A 147 2.44 -15.40 -5.82
C PHE A 147 1.43 -16.34 -5.18
N THR A 148 1.54 -17.62 -5.50
CA THR A 148 0.65 -18.66 -4.97
C THR A 148 1.46 -19.74 -4.28
N ALA A 149 1.02 -20.16 -3.10
CA ALA A 149 1.54 -21.33 -2.40
C ALA A 149 0.40 -22.30 -2.08
N ASN A 150 0.60 -23.57 -2.42
CA ASN A 150 -0.34 -24.66 -2.18
C ASN A 150 0.32 -25.84 -1.44
N HIS A 151 1.56 -25.65 -0.97
CA HIS A 151 2.33 -26.69 -0.30
C HIS A 151 3.38 -26.08 0.64
N SER A 152 3.83 -26.88 1.61
CA SER A 152 4.92 -26.56 2.53
C SER A 152 6.00 -27.64 2.53
N THR A 153 7.24 -27.20 2.71
CA THR A 153 8.39 -28.07 2.97
C THR A 153 8.31 -28.74 4.34
N LEU A 154 7.46 -28.24 5.25
CA LEU A 154 7.15 -28.89 6.52
C LEU A 154 5.92 -29.78 6.36
N ASN A 155 6.09 -31.09 6.59
CA ASN A 155 5.01 -32.07 6.48
C ASN A 155 3.78 -31.73 7.34
N ASP A 156 4.00 -31.17 8.53
CA ASP A 156 2.92 -30.79 9.45
C ASP A 156 2.04 -29.63 8.91
N ASP A 157 2.62 -28.76 8.08
CA ASP A 157 1.91 -27.65 7.46
C ASP A 157 1.12 -28.12 6.22
N ASN A 158 1.50 -29.23 5.60
CA ASN A 158 0.80 -29.74 4.41
C ASN A 158 -0.66 -30.13 4.67
N HIS A 159 -1.03 -30.39 5.93
CA HIS A 159 -2.43 -30.59 6.30
C HIS A 159 -3.33 -29.42 5.88
N TYR A 160 -2.86 -28.18 6.06
CA TYR A 160 -3.67 -26.99 5.77
C TYR A 160 -4.02 -26.85 4.29
N PHE A 161 -3.28 -27.48 3.39
CA PHE A 161 -3.49 -27.39 1.94
C PHE A 161 -4.26 -28.59 1.35
N SER A 162 -4.65 -29.56 2.18
CA SER A 162 -5.20 -30.86 1.75
C SER A 162 -6.51 -30.80 0.95
N GLU A 163 -7.31 -29.74 1.08
CA GLU A 163 -8.60 -29.58 0.39
C GLU A 163 -8.54 -28.60 -0.79
N ASN A 164 -7.46 -28.67 -1.58
CA ASN A 164 -7.11 -27.64 -2.57
C ASN A 164 -6.98 -26.25 -1.91
N GLY A 165 -6.38 -26.24 -0.72
CA GLY A 165 -6.08 -25.00 -0.01
C GLY A 165 -4.91 -24.28 -0.66
N SER A 166 -4.93 -22.96 -0.63
CA SER A 166 -3.86 -22.11 -1.14
C SER A 166 -3.76 -20.79 -0.38
N ILE A 167 -2.56 -20.21 -0.43
CA ILE A 167 -2.29 -18.86 0.03
C ILE A 167 -1.86 -18.05 -1.18
N HIS A 168 -2.54 -16.93 -1.42
CA HIS A 168 -2.22 -16.00 -2.49
C HIS A 168 -1.70 -14.69 -1.91
N LEU A 169 -0.68 -14.16 -2.56
CA LEU A 169 -0.15 -12.83 -2.29
C LEU A 169 -0.14 -12.05 -3.60
N THR A 170 -0.73 -10.87 -3.56
CA THR A 170 -0.68 -9.91 -4.67
C THR A 170 0.03 -8.67 -4.17
N MET A 171 1.06 -8.23 -4.89
CA MET A 171 1.77 -6.98 -4.59
C MET A 171 1.57 -5.99 -5.73
N VAL A 172 1.34 -4.72 -5.40
CA VAL A 172 0.96 -3.70 -6.37
C VAL A 172 1.72 -2.39 -6.15
N ALA A 173 2.22 -1.79 -7.22
CA ALA A 173 2.76 -0.43 -7.25
C ALA A 173 1.98 0.43 -8.26
N SER A 174 1.77 1.70 -7.94
CA SER A 174 1.08 2.66 -8.82
C SER A 174 2.00 3.80 -9.24
N GLU A 175 1.92 4.25 -10.49
CA GLU A 175 2.69 5.39 -11.01
C GLU A 175 2.29 6.72 -10.36
N LYS A 176 1.06 6.81 -9.84
CA LYS A 176 0.45 8.01 -9.29
C LYS A 176 -0.59 7.63 -8.23
N TRP A 177 -1.16 8.64 -7.59
CA TRP A 177 -2.33 8.47 -6.73
C TRP A 177 -3.44 7.68 -7.44
N ASN A 178 -3.90 6.62 -6.79
CA ASN A 178 -4.94 5.73 -7.24
C ASN A 178 -5.72 5.20 -6.03
N HIS A 179 -7.01 5.04 -6.17
CA HIS A 179 -7.87 4.43 -5.16
C HIS A 179 -8.32 3.08 -5.69
N GLU A 180 -8.15 2.02 -4.92
CA GLU A 180 -8.67 0.71 -5.35
C GLU A 180 -10.20 0.76 -5.43
N GLU A 181 -10.76 0.28 -6.55
CA GLU A 181 -12.21 0.24 -6.74
C GLU A 181 -12.87 -0.88 -5.91
N ARG A 182 -12.14 -1.98 -5.72
CA ARG A 182 -12.59 -3.09 -4.89
C ARG A 182 -12.43 -2.73 -3.41
N PRO A 183 -13.40 -3.04 -2.54
CA PRO A 183 -13.24 -2.90 -1.10
C PRO A 183 -11.97 -3.62 -0.59
N PRO A 184 -11.32 -3.13 0.47
CA PRO A 184 -11.76 -2.01 1.27
C PRO A 184 -11.32 -0.66 0.68
N GLY A 185 -10.81 -0.65 -0.57
CA GLY A 185 -10.51 0.57 -1.30
C GLY A 185 -9.34 1.32 -0.70
N LEU A 186 -8.19 0.66 -0.54
CA LEU A 186 -7.00 1.32 -0.02
C LEU A 186 -6.48 2.34 -1.04
N VAL A 187 -6.07 3.50 -0.51
CA VAL A 187 -5.36 4.50 -1.31
C VAL A 187 -3.92 4.05 -1.52
N ARG A 188 -3.46 4.21 -2.76
CA ARG A 188 -2.07 4.08 -3.16
C ARG A 188 -1.63 5.38 -3.81
N ASP A 189 -0.39 5.76 -3.60
CA ASP A 189 0.29 6.79 -4.37
C ASP A 189 1.61 6.28 -4.94
N ALA A 190 2.31 7.17 -5.65
CA ALA A 190 3.58 6.85 -6.27
C ALA A 190 4.69 6.48 -5.28
N ASN A 191 4.53 6.72 -3.98
CA ASN A 191 5.50 6.43 -2.95
C ASN A 191 5.14 5.16 -2.14
N SER A 192 4.13 4.42 -2.58
CA SER A 192 3.55 3.31 -1.84
C SER A 192 3.44 2.05 -2.70
N CYS A 193 3.43 0.91 -2.01
CA CYS A 193 3.03 -0.36 -2.57
C CYS A 193 1.96 -0.98 -1.68
N GLU A 194 1.11 -1.79 -2.27
CA GLU A 194 0.11 -2.56 -1.56
C GLU A 194 0.49 -4.04 -1.55
N VAL A 195 0.16 -4.73 -0.45
CA VAL A 195 0.17 -6.17 -0.33
C VAL A 195 -1.25 -6.65 -0.02
N GLN A 196 -1.70 -7.65 -0.75
CA GLN A 196 -2.97 -8.34 -0.53
C GLN A 196 -2.67 -9.80 -0.19
N LEU A 197 -3.29 -10.31 0.87
CA LEU A 197 -3.17 -11.68 1.36
C LEU A 197 -4.54 -12.35 1.28
N GLN A 198 -4.59 -13.50 0.62
CA GLN A 198 -5.79 -14.33 0.57
C GLN A 198 -5.49 -15.74 1.07
N LEU A 199 -6.31 -16.22 2.00
CA LEU A 199 -6.30 -17.59 2.51
C LEU A 199 -7.49 -18.32 1.93
N VAL A 200 -7.27 -19.23 0.98
CA VAL A 200 -8.33 -19.91 0.24
C VAL A 200 -8.37 -21.37 0.66
N LYS A 201 -9.53 -21.82 1.15
CA LYS A 201 -9.85 -23.22 1.49
C LYS A 201 -8.78 -23.92 2.34
N LEU A 202 -8.15 -23.18 3.25
CA LEU A 202 -7.20 -23.78 4.19
C LEU A 202 -7.95 -24.68 5.17
N ASN A 203 -7.44 -25.89 5.38
CA ASN A 203 -8.06 -26.89 6.26
C ASN A 203 -7.59 -26.71 7.72
N PRO A 204 -8.43 -26.16 8.62
CA PRO A 204 -8.06 -25.91 10.01
C PRO A 204 -7.77 -27.22 10.78
N ARG A 205 -6.84 -27.17 11.74
CA ARG A 205 -6.41 -28.33 12.53
C ARG A 205 -7.06 -28.41 13.90
N LEU A 206 -7.40 -27.26 14.50
CA LEU A 206 -7.79 -27.19 15.90
C LEU A 206 -9.28 -27.52 16.06
N THR A 207 -10.13 -26.58 15.65
CA THR A 207 -11.59 -26.71 15.76
C THR A 207 -12.28 -25.93 14.66
N ASN A 208 -13.55 -26.25 14.41
CA ASN A 208 -14.42 -25.49 13.49
C ASN A 208 -14.70 -24.04 13.97
N GLU A 209 -14.28 -23.65 15.17
CA GLU A 209 -14.45 -22.30 15.71
C GLU A 209 -13.14 -21.50 15.72
N SER A 210 -12.09 -22.04 15.09
CA SER A 210 -10.79 -21.39 15.04
C SER A 210 -10.82 -20.13 14.19
N HIS A 211 -9.83 -19.26 14.38
CA HIS A 211 -9.63 -18.05 13.61
C HIS A 211 -8.19 -17.95 13.13
N TRP A 212 -8.02 -17.33 11.97
CA TRP A 212 -6.72 -17.05 11.39
C TRP A 212 -6.17 -15.74 11.94
N ASN A 213 -4.86 -15.69 12.18
CA ASN A 213 -4.13 -14.46 12.44
C ASN A 213 -2.87 -14.44 11.58
N VAL A 214 -2.46 -13.29 11.07
CA VAL A 214 -1.20 -13.12 10.35
C VAL A 214 -0.22 -12.30 11.19
N GLU A 215 1.03 -12.73 11.26
CA GLU A 215 2.12 -11.96 11.85
C GLU A 215 2.68 -11.01 10.78
N VAL A 216 2.45 -9.71 10.99
CA VAL A 216 2.92 -8.63 10.11
C VAL A 216 4.09 -7.95 10.79
N THR A 217 5.23 -7.88 10.10
CA THR A 217 6.46 -7.25 10.60
C THR A 217 6.86 -6.09 9.71
N LEU A 218 6.82 -4.88 10.27
CA LEU A 218 7.44 -3.71 9.67
C LEU A 218 8.94 -3.71 10.02
N VAL A 219 9.78 -3.37 9.05
CA VAL A 219 11.23 -3.23 9.18
C VAL A 219 11.63 -1.86 8.65
N GLY A 220 12.57 -1.19 9.30
CA GLY A 220 13.02 0.13 8.85
C GLY A 220 14.18 0.68 9.64
N GLY A 221 14.59 1.89 9.25
CA GLY A 221 15.74 2.61 9.80
C GLY A 221 15.46 3.49 11.02
N TRP A 222 14.30 3.34 11.68
CA TRP A 222 13.96 4.19 12.82
C TRP A 222 14.87 3.93 14.03
N ALA A 223 15.05 4.94 14.89
CA ALA A 223 15.84 4.78 16.10
C ALA A 223 15.10 3.91 17.12
N LYS A 224 15.81 3.04 17.84
CA LYS A 224 15.25 2.22 18.92
C LYS A 224 14.47 3.00 19.99
N ASN A 225 14.88 4.25 20.25
CA ASN A 225 14.22 5.14 21.21
C ASN A 225 13.03 5.91 20.61
N HIS A 226 12.82 5.84 19.30
CA HIS A 226 11.72 6.44 18.55
C HIS A 226 11.04 5.37 17.68
N PRO A 227 10.41 4.36 18.31
CA PRO A 227 9.70 3.32 17.56
C PRO A 227 8.50 3.89 16.80
N PRO A 228 8.01 3.19 15.76
CA PRO A 228 6.82 3.60 15.04
C PRO A 228 5.62 3.65 15.99
N ARG A 229 4.74 4.63 15.75
CA ARG A 229 3.52 4.85 16.50
C ARG A 229 2.39 4.06 15.87
N PHE A 230 1.60 3.41 16.72
CA PHE A 230 0.34 2.79 16.31
C PHE A 230 -0.77 3.85 16.36
N ILE A 231 -1.45 4.06 15.23
CA ILE A 231 -2.47 5.09 15.04
C ILE A 231 -3.75 4.43 14.53
N VAL A 232 -4.89 4.90 15.02
CA VAL A 232 -6.21 4.56 14.51
C VAL A 232 -6.93 5.86 14.15
N GLU A 233 -7.29 6.02 12.88
CA GLU A 233 -8.02 7.17 12.35
C GLU A 233 -9.39 6.74 11.84
N THR A 234 -10.45 7.33 12.38
CA THR A 234 -11.82 7.16 11.84
C THR A 234 -12.08 8.25 10.81
N THR A 235 -12.36 7.86 9.56
CA THR A 235 -12.61 8.78 8.45
C THR A 235 -14.09 9.17 8.35
N ILE A 236 -15.03 8.27 8.67
CA ILE A 236 -16.48 8.50 8.73
C ILE A 236 -17.10 7.62 9.83
N ASP A 237 -17.99 8.17 10.65
CA ASP A 237 -18.76 7.42 11.65
C ASP A 237 -20.01 6.80 10.99
N ASP A 238 -19.91 5.55 10.52
CA ASP A 238 -21.06 4.75 10.10
C ASP A 238 -21.25 3.56 11.04
N GLN A 239 -22.31 3.64 11.84
CA GLN A 239 -22.74 2.61 12.79
C GLN A 239 -22.99 1.24 12.13
N HIS A 240 -23.22 1.19 10.81
CA HIS A 240 -23.61 -0.03 10.08
C HIS A 240 -22.47 -0.65 9.26
N ALA A 241 -21.30 -0.01 9.19
CA ALA A 241 -20.10 -0.54 8.53
C ALA A 241 -18.82 -0.33 9.37
N PRO A 242 -18.80 -0.76 10.66
CA PRO A 242 -17.66 -0.56 11.55
C PRO A 242 -16.38 -1.17 10.93
N GLY A 243 -15.31 -0.37 10.91
CA GLY A 243 -14.01 -0.75 10.38
C GLY A 243 -13.79 -0.49 8.88
N THR A 244 -14.85 -0.29 8.07
CA THR A 244 -14.66 0.10 6.66
C THR A 244 -14.16 1.55 6.56
N PHE A 245 -14.60 2.42 7.46
CA PHE A 245 -14.22 3.83 7.52
C PHE A 245 -13.18 4.12 8.62
N GLU A 246 -12.46 3.10 9.07
CA GLU A 246 -11.32 3.26 9.97
C GLU A 246 -10.05 2.88 9.24
N ARG A 247 -8.94 3.52 9.60
CA ARG A 247 -7.61 3.17 9.14
C ARG A 247 -6.73 2.97 10.34
N VAL A 248 -6.00 1.87 10.32
CA VAL A 248 -4.98 1.56 11.30
C VAL A 248 -3.63 1.73 10.62
N ALA A 249 -2.69 2.35 11.30
CA ALA A 249 -1.35 2.53 10.76
C ALA A 249 -0.26 2.33 11.82
N LEU A 250 0.86 1.78 11.39
CA LEU A 250 2.16 1.94 12.03
C LEU A 250 2.92 3.02 11.28
N LEU A 251 3.21 4.13 11.96
CA LEU A 251 3.84 5.32 11.38
C LEU A 251 5.18 5.61 12.05
N SER A 252 6.25 5.71 11.26
CA SER A 252 7.51 6.32 11.69
C SER A 252 7.68 7.70 11.04
N GLU A 253 8.83 8.35 11.23
CA GLU A 253 9.13 9.65 10.61
C GLU A 253 9.26 9.58 9.09
N GLU A 254 9.65 8.42 8.55
CA GLU A 254 9.98 8.27 7.12
C GLU A 254 9.09 7.27 6.39
N GLN A 255 8.41 6.35 7.09
CA GLN A 255 7.62 5.29 6.46
C GLN A 255 6.34 4.99 7.24
N TYR A 256 5.39 4.39 6.54
CA TYR A 256 4.17 3.88 7.15
C TYR A 256 3.81 2.49 6.63
N ALA A 257 3.05 1.76 7.43
CA ALA A 257 2.22 0.65 6.99
C ALA A 257 0.80 0.90 7.48
N MET A 258 -0.19 0.86 6.58
CA MET A 258 -1.58 1.22 6.83
C MET A 258 -2.50 0.14 6.28
N TRP A 259 -3.57 -0.16 6.99
CA TRP A 259 -4.64 -1.04 6.54
C TRP A 259 -5.98 -0.57 7.10
N ARG A 260 -7.08 -1.08 6.55
CA ARG A 260 -8.40 -0.94 7.17
C ARG A 260 -8.66 -2.15 8.06
N PRO A 261 -9.30 -2.01 9.23
CA PRO A 261 -9.51 -3.11 10.16
C PRO A 261 -10.64 -4.06 9.73
N VAL A 262 -10.60 -4.53 8.48
CA VAL A 262 -11.61 -5.36 7.83
C VAL A 262 -10.97 -6.52 7.08
N VAL A 263 -11.66 -7.64 7.04
CA VAL A 263 -11.29 -8.84 6.29
C VAL A 263 -12.52 -9.38 5.58
N TYR A 264 -12.34 -9.91 4.37
CA TYR A 264 -13.44 -10.38 3.54
C TYR A 264 -13.46 -11.91 3.43
N GLY A 265 -14.64 -12.48 3.62
CA GLY A 265 -14.91 -13.91 3.58
C GLY A 265 -15.04 -14.53 2.18
N ASP A 266 -14.97 -13.72 1.13
CA ASP A 266 -15.10 -14.15 -0.26
C ASP A 266 -14.23 -13.31 -1.20
N GLU A 267 -13.93 -13.85 -2.38
CA GLU A 267 -13.07 -13.23 -3.40
C GLU A 267 -13.68 -11.94 -3.98
N ASP A 268 -15.01 -11.81 -3.96
CA ASP A 268 -15.71 -10.60 -4.45
C ASP A 268 -15.72 -9.46 -3.43
N HIS A 269 -15.16 -9.68 -2.23
CA HIS A 269 -15.13 -8.73 -1.12
C HIS A 269 -16.52 -8.19 -0.75
N LYS A 270 -17.52 -9.09 -0.65
CA LYS A 270 -18.88 -8.71 -0.29
C LYS A 270 -18.92 -8.25 1.16
N MET A 271 -19.46 -7.05 1.39
CA MET A 271 -19.59 -6.49 2.74
C MET A 271 -20.39 -7.40 3.69
N THR A 272 -21.38 -8.14 3.19
CA THR A 272 -22.16 -9.10 3.99
C THR A 272 -21.34 -10.27 4.52
N LEU A 273 -20.19 -10.55 3.92
CA LEU A 273 -19.25 -11.60 4.31
C LEU A 273 -17.97 -11.00 4.91
N SER A 274 -18.00 -9.74 5.32
CA SER A 274 -16.87 -9.08 5.98
C SER A 274 -16.84 -9.33 7.49
N GLY A 275 -15.65 -9.25 8.07
CA GLY A 275 -15.41 -9.28 9.51
C GLY A 275 -14.44 -8.20 9.94
N ILE A 276 -14.36 -7.94 11.25
CA ILE A 276 -13.44 -6.95 11.81
C ILE A 276 -12.11 -7.62 12.12
N THR A 277 -11.02 -7.02 11.66
CA THR A 277 -9.66 -7.43 12.06
C THR A 277 -9.26 -6.71 13.35
N ARG A 278 -8.56 -7.40 14.25
CA ARG A 278 -8.03 -6.85 15.49
C ARG A 278 -6.52 -6.97 15.49
N SER A 279 -5.86 -5.86 15.76
CA SER A 279 -4.41 -5.82 15.96
C SER A 279 -4.08 -6.22 17.40
N GLY A 280 -3.12 -7.12 17.56
CA GLY A 280 -2.53 -7.40 18.88
C GLY A 280 -1.49 -6.36 19.28
N ASN A 281 -0.81 -6.63 20.40
CA ASN A 281 0.27 -5.79 20.87
C ASN A 281 1.47 -5.81 19.92
N VAL A 282 2.08 -4.65 19.73
CA VAL A 282 3.28 -4.49 18.90
C VAL A 282 4.52 -4.93 19.68
N ASP A 283 5.28 -5.87 19.12
CA ASP A 283 6.61 -6.27 19.56
C ASP A 283 7.69 -5.51 18.77
N PHE A 284 8.32 -4.54 19.42
CA PHE A 284 9.40 -3.72 18.86
C PHE A 284 10.79 -4.38 18.92
N ALA A 285 10.90 -5.61 19.42
CA ALA A 285 12.15 -6.38 19.48
C ALA A 285 12.11 -7.60 18.54
N SER A 286 11.21 -7.60 17.58
CA SER A 286 10.98 -8.74 16.71
C SER A 286 12.18 -9.06 15.83
N ASN A 287 12.40 -10.36 15.61
CA ASN A 287 13.40 -10.88 14.69
C ASN A 287 12.78 -11.60 13.49
N ALA A 288 11.47 -11.45 13.27
CA ALA A 288 10.74 -12.11 12.19
C ALA A 288 11.29 -11.75 10.79
N TRP A 289 11.90 -10.57 10.64
CA TRP A 289 12.58 -10.15 9.42
C TRP A 289 13.68 -11.12 8.96
N ARG A 290 14.30 -11.89 9.87
CA ARG A 290 15.34 -12.89 9.54
C ARG A 290 14.80 -14.08 8.74
N LEU A 291 13.48 -14.25 8.70
CA LEU A 291 12.84 -15.27 7.88
C LEU A 291 12.83 -14.89 6.39
N SER A 292 13.01 -13.60 6.05
CA SER A 292 13.14 -13.13 4.68
C SER A 292 14.56 -13.31 4.15
N ASP A 293 14.73 -14.10 3.10
CA ASP A 293 16.04 -14.25 2.44
C ASP A 293 16.42 -12.94 1.72
N THR A 294 15.46 -12.20 1.17
CA THR A 294 15.66 -10.88 0.55
C THR A 294 16.20 -9.85 1.53
N LEU A 295 15.65 -9.76 2.76
CA LEU A 295 16.18 -8.81 3.73
C LEU A 295 17.55 -9.20 4.25
N LYS A 296 17.79 -10.50 4.52
CA LYS A 296 19.12 -10.94 4.93
C LYS A 296 20.17 -10.64 3.86
N ALA A 297 19.81 -10.82 2.59
CA ALA A 297 20.66 -10.50 1.45
C ALA A 297 21.00 -8.99 1.33
N TRP A 298 20.16 -8.11 1.86
CA TRP A 298 20.46 -6.67 1.95
C TRP A 298 21.23 -6.30 3.23
N VAL A 299 20.80 -6.80 4.39
CA VAL A 299 21.36 -6.44 5.71
C VAL A 299 22.80 -6.89 5.90
N ALA A 300 23.29 -7.86 5.12
CA ALA A 300 24.61 -8.46 5.30
C ALA A 300 25.80 -7.48 5.44
N GLU A 301 25.67 -6.23 5.00
CA GLU A 301 26.68 -5.15 5.19
C GLU A 301 26.31 -4.11 6.27
N SER A 302 25.10 -4.14 6.83
CA SER A 302 24.55 -3.13 7.74
C SER A 302 24.32 -3.65 9.17
N LYS A 303 24.17 -2.71 10.12
CA LYS A 303 23.67 -3.03 11.45
C LYS A 303 22.26 -3.61 11.30
N ALA A 304 21.94 -4.65 12.07
CA ALA A 304 20.61 -5.25 12.08
C ALA A 304 19.52 -4.15 12.16
N PRO A 305 18.52 -4.16 11.26
CA PRO A 305 17.48 -3.14 11.24
C PRO A 305 16.59 -3.27 12.47
N GLU A 306 15.93 -2.18 12.82
CA GLU A 306 14.86 -2.22 13.82
C GLU A 306 13.60 -2.80 13.16
N ALA A 307 12.82 -3.55 13.93
CA ALA A 307 11.62 -4.21 13.43
C ALA A 307 10.51 -4.21 14.48
N ALA A 308 9.28 -4.01 14.02
CA ALA A 308 8.08 -3.99 14.83
C ALA A 308 7.09 -5.02 14.26
N SER A 309 6.68 -5.99 15.07
CA SER A 309 5.71 -7.01 14.64
C SER A 309 4.43 -6.94 15.42
N LEU A 310 3.31 -7.24 14.76
CA LEU A 310 2.04 -7.44 15.43
C LEU A 310 1.26 -8.61 14.79
N PRO A 311 0.52 -9.37 15.59
CA PRO A 311 -0.47 -10.29 15.04
C PRO A 311 -1.73 -9.53 14.65
N LEU A 312 -2.29 -9.83 13.49
CA LEU A 312 -3.55 -9.28 12.99
C LEU A 312 -4.55 -10.41 12.76
N SER A 313 -5.73 -10.32 13.37
CA SER A 313 -6.77 -11.35 13.19
C SER A 313 -7.49 -11.20 11.84
N LEU A 314 -7.63 -12.29 11.08
CA LEU A 314 -8.22 -12.34 9.74
C LEU A 314 -9.62 -12.99 9.69
N ALA A 315 -10.29 -13.22 10.82
CA ALA A 315 -11.60 -13.88 10.91
C ALA A 315 -11.60 -15.42 10.85
N SER A 316 -12.82 -15.99 10.70
CA SER A 316 -13.14 -17.39 11.03
C SER A 316 -12.62 -18.38 9.99
N THR A 317 -12.10 -19.51 10.48
CA THR A 317 -11.71 -20.67 9.67
C THR A 317 -12.88 -21.32 8.91
N LYS A 318 -14.14 -21.02 9.26
CA LYS A 318 -15.31 -21.50 8.51
C LYS A 318 -15.44 -20.85 7.13
N SER A 319 -14.82 -19.69 6.94
CA SER A 319 -14.83 -19.01 5.65
C SER A 319 -13.93 -19.75 4.66
N LEU A 320 -14.44 -19.97 3.45
CA LEU A 320 -13.66 -20.60 2.38
C LEU A 320 -12.60 -19.65 1.81
N CYS A 321 -12.70 -18.35 2.09
CA CYS A 321 -11.71 -17.35 1.72
C CYS A 321 -11.56 -16.33 2.87
N ASN A 322 -10.35 -15.85 3.13
CA ASN A 322 -10.11 -14.69 3.99
C ASN A 322 -9.14 -13.75 3.27
N SER A 323 -9.59 -12.55 2.94
CA SER A 323 -8.84 -11.57 2.15
C SER A 323 -8.59 -10.29 2.95
N TRP A 324 -7.32 -9.91 3.06
CA TRP A 324 -6.85 -8.71 3.77
C TRP A 324 -5.78 -7.99 2.95
N SER A 325 -5.70 -6.66 3.09
CA SER A 325 -4.68 -5.86 2.41
C SER A 325 -4.09 -4.77 3.30
N ALA A 326 -2.87 -4.35 2.94
CA ALA A 326 -2.17 -3.23 3.55
C ALA A 326 -1.35 -2.45 2.52
N THR A 327 -1.25 -1.15 2.73
CA THR A 327 -0.37 -0.24 1.97
C THR A 327 0.86 0.09 2.81
N VAL A 328 2.04 0.03 2.21
CA VAL A 328 3.31 0.41 2.82
C VAL A 328 3.95 1.49 1.94
N GLY A 329 4.37 2.60 2.53
CA GLY A 329 4.89 3.71 1.75
C GLY A 329 5.88 4.59 2.49
N LEU A 330 6.47 5.49 1.71
CA LEU A 330 7.39 6.52 2.15
C LEU A 330 6.64 7.82 2.46
N GLY A 331 6.98 8.45 3.58
CA GLY A 331 6.47 9.77 3.99
C GLY A 331 5.18 9.69 4.79
N ASP A 332 4.31 10.68 4.57
CA ASP A 332 3.04 10.80 5.28
C ASP A 332 1.99 9.81 4.77
N LEU A 333 1.00 9.52 5.61
CA LEU A 333 -0.15 8.71 5.20
C LEU A 333 -0.89 9.38 4.04
N PRO A 334 -1.30 8.61 3.01
CA PRO A 334 -2.00 9.18 1.86
C PRO A 334 -3.38 9.68 2.29
N SER A 335 -3.79 10.81 1.72
CA SER A 335 -5.12 11.37 1.97
C SER A 335 -6.19 10.57 1.24
N GLU A 336 -7.31 10.26 1.93
CA GLU A 336 -8.47 9.56 1.34
C GLU A 336 -9.45 10.48 0.61
N GLY A 337 -9.31 11.80 0.80
CA GLY A 337 -10.08 12.77 0.04
C GLY A 337 -9.67 12.77 -1.44
N LEU A 338 -10.57 13.23 -2.32
CA LEU A 338 -10.18 13.68 -3.65
C LEU A 338 -8.91 14.53 -3.54
N PRO A 339 -7.95 14.40 -4.47
CA PRO A 339 -6.74 15.23 -4.46
C PRO A 339 -7.15 16.67 -4.17
N SER A 340 -6.50 17.33 -3.22
CA SER A 340 -6.89 18.68 -2.77
C SER A 340 -7.11 19.65 -3.94
N GLY A 341 -6.37 19.47 -5.04
CA GLY A 341 -6.57 20.18 -6.31
C GLY A 341 -7.93 19.95 -7.00
N ALA A 342 -8.53 18.76 -6.94
CA ALA A 342 -9.86 18.49 -7.50
C ALA A 342 -10.97 19.13 -6.65
N LEU A 343 -10.84 19.11 -5.32
CA LEU A 343 -11.76 19.82 -4.42
C LEU A 343 -11.63 21.33 -4.61
N LEU A 344 -10.41 21.85 -4.69
CA LEU A 344 -10.13 23.26 -4.99
C LEU A 344 -10.65 23.66 -6.37
N ALA A 345 -10.51 22.80 -7.38
CA ALA A 345 -11.07 23.03 -8.71
C ALA A 345 -12.60 23.09 -8.66
N ALA A 346 -13.26 22.15 -7.99
CA ALA A 346 -14.71 22.16 -7.83
C ALA A 346 -15.21 23.41 -7.08
N LEU A 347 -14.52 23.80 -5.99
CA LEU A 347 -14.81 25.02 -5.24
C LEU A 347 -14.57 26.28 -6.09
N SER A 348 -13.55 26.29 -6.93
CA SER A 348 -13.25 27.41 -7.84
C SER A 348 -14.32 27.57 -8.93
N VAL A 349 -14.81 26.45 -9.46
CA VAL A 349 -15.89 26.42 -10.45
C VAL A 349 -17.19 26.89 -9.81
N ALA A 350 -17.52 26.41 -8.62
CA ALA A 350 -18.68 26.86 -7.85
C ALA A 350 -18.62 28.36 -7.54
N ALA A 351 -17.46 28.87 -7.11
CA ALA A 351 -17.25 30.29 -6.86
C ALA A 351 -17.40 31.15 -8.12
N MET A 352 -16.95 30.65 -9.27
CA MET A 352 -17.10 31.32 -10.56
C MET A 352 -18.58 31.40 -11.00
N PHE A 353 -19.35 30.32 -10.83
CA PHE A 353 -20.80 30.36 -11.07
C PHE A 353 -21.52 31.32 -10.13
N LEU A 354 -21.12 31.38 -8.86
CA LEU A 354 -21.69 32.31 -7.89
C LEU A 354 -21.40 33.78 -8.26
N ALA A 355 -20.17 34.08 -8.68
CA ALA A 355 -19.78 35.41 -9.13
C ALA A 355 -20.55 35.83 -10.39
N LEU A 356 -20.73 34.90 -11.34
CA LEU A 356 -21.53 35.15 -12.55
C LEU A 356 -22.99 35.44 -12.19
N ALA A 357 -23.57 34.66 -11.27
CA ALA A 357 -24.94 34.84 -10.79
C ALA A 357 -25.13 36.23 -10.14
N VAL A 358 -24.18 36.66 -9.30
CA VAL A 358 -24.19 37.99 -8.67
C VAL A 358 -24.08 39.11 -9.72
N VAL A 359 -23.23 38.96 -10.74
CA VAL A 359 -23.11 39.94 -11.83
C VAL A 359 -24.42 40.01 -12.63
N THR A 360 -25.00 38.87 -13.01
CA THR A 360 -26.31 38.86 -13.69
C THR A 360 -27.41 39.46 -12.83
N LEU A 361 -27.42 39.19 -11.52
CA LEU A 361 -28.40 39.77 -10.60
C LEU A 361 -28.21 41.29 -10.51
N LEU A 362 -26.98 41.78 -10.38
CA LEU A 362 -26.67 43.22 -10.42
C LEU A 362 -27.08 43.84 -11.75
N CYS A 363 -26.80 43.22 -12.90
CA CYS A 363 -27.23 43.69 -14.21
C CYS A 363 -28.76 43.71 -14.36
N MET A 364 -29.48 42.72 -13.80
CA MET A 364 -30.94 42.67 -13.83
C MET A 364 -31.60 43.64 -12.83
N LEU A 365 -30.92 43.97 -11.72
CA LEU A 365 -31.37 44.99 -10.76
C LEU A 365 -30.99 46.42 -11.21
N LEU A 366 -30.11 46.56 -12.21
CA LEU A 366 -29.73 47.82 -12.87
C LEU A 366 -30.57 48.06 -14.14
N PRO A 367 -31.89 48.23 -14.05
CA PRO A 367 -32.49 49.25 -14.91
C PRO A 367 -33.64 50.01 -14.25
N LYS A 368 -33.38 51.28 -13.89
CA LYS A 368 -34.36 52.41 -13.94
C LYS A 368 -33.78 53.78 -13.53
N LYS A 369 -32.59 54.16 -13.99
CA LYS A 369 -32.09 55.55 -13.77
C LYS A 369 -31.47 56.24 -14.98
N ILE A 370 -31.65 55.71 -16.19
CA ILE A 370 -31.17 56.34 -17.45
C ILE A 370 -32.29 56.36 -18.50
N ARG A 371 -33.53 56.66 -18.10
CA ARG A 371 -34.64 56.90 -19.05
C ARG A 371 -35.61 57.96 -18.54
N SER A 372 -35.06 59.08 -18.06
CA SER A 372 -35.82 60.21 -17.49
C SER A 372 -35.20 61.58 -17.83
N ASN A 373 -34.33 61.69 -18.84
CA ASN A 373 -33.69 62.98 -19.15
C ASN A 373 -33.73 63.41 -20.63
N ASP A 374 -34.47 62.72 -21.51
CA ASP A 374 -34.45 63.02 -22.96
C ASP A 374 -35.75 63.67 -23.50
N ASP A 375 -36.70 64.08 -22.66
CA ASP A 375 -38.00 64.64 -23.13
C ASP A 375 -38.16 66.17 -23.00
N GLU A 376 -37.10 66.96 -22.78
CA GLU A 376 -37.19 68.45 -22.82
C GLU A 376 -36.20 69.13 -23.81
N ALA A 377 -36.07 68.59 -25.02
CA ALA A 377 -35.33 69.27 -26.09
C ALA A 377 -36.04 69.16 -27.45
N LEU A 378 -37.29 69.61 -27.54
CA LEU A 378 -37.95 69.80 -28.83
C LEU A 378 -39.09 70.83 -28.72
N LEU A 379 -38.75 72.12 -28.63
CA LEU A 379 -39.66 73.25 -28.91
C LEU A 379 -38.85 74.57 -29.07
N VAL A 380 -38.09 74.71 -30.16
CA VAL A 380 -37.77 76.02 -30.76
C VAL A 380 -37.70 75.86 -32.28
N ALA A 381 -38.82 76.16 -32.95
CA ALA A 381 -38.89 76.71 -34.31
C ALA A 381 -40.28 77.35 -34.49
#